data_AF-A0A6J6D2G0-F1
#
_entry.id   AF-A0A6J6D2G0-F1
#
_cell.length_a   1.000
_cell.length_b   1.000
_cell.length_c   1.000
_cell.angle_alpha   90.00
_cell.angle_beta   90.00
_cell.angle_gamma   90.00
#
_symmetry.space_group_name_H-M   'P 1'
#
loop_
_entity.id
_entity.type
_entity.pdbx_description
1 polymer ?
#
loop_
_entity_poly.entity_id
_entity_poly.type
_entity_poly.pdbx_seq_one_letter_code
_entity_poly.pdbx_strand_id
1 'polypeptide(L)'
;MVAFELFVRPAIRQISGIAPPVPPTQIGVAGEQLPRLPREFTYMLSVRQNEQGEWLSTGGFGSHVLGGIAQAQALAVIPPGPDPVAKGSELNLIPLWS
;
A
#
# COMPACT_ATOMS: atom_id res chain seq x y z
N MET A 1 -24.01 -13.72 0.83
CA MET A 1 -23.02 -14.26 1.78
C MET A 1 -22.20 -15.32 1.04
N VAL A 2 -20.99 -14.98 0.57
CA VAL A 2 -19.77 -15.83 0.40
C VAL A 2 -18.72 -14.89 -0.21
N ALA A 3 -18.04 -14.10 0.61
CA ALA A 3 -16.85 -13.31 0.25
C ALA A 3 -16.31 -12.49 1.44
N PHE A 4 -17.04 -12.43 2.56
CA PHE A 4 -16.63 -11.66 3.73
C PHE A 4 -15.71 -12.46 4.67
N GLU A 5 -15.91 -13.78 4.79
CA GLU A 5 -15.16 -14.61 5.75
C GLU A 5 -13.79 -15.10 5.23
N LEU A 6 -13.53 -15.05 3.92
CA LEU A 6 -12.27 -15.53 3.35
C LEU A 6 -11.17 -14.45 3.23
N PHE A 7 -11.52 -13.16 3.24
CA PHE A 7 -10.55 -12.07 3.00
C PHE A 7 -10.37 -11.10 4.18
N VAL A 8 -11.26 -11.12 5.17
CA VAL A 8 -11.18 -10.20 6.32
C VAL A 8 -10.26 -10.74 7.43
N ARG A 9 -10.14 -12.08 7.58
CA ARG A 9 -9.33 -12.70 8.65
C ARG A 9 -7.80 -12.47 8.53
N PRO A 10 -7.16 -12.41 7.33
CA PRO A 10 -5.77 -11.97 7.25
C PRO A 10 -5.62 -10.44 7.33
N ALA A 11 -6.56 -9.67 6.77
CA ALA A 11 -6.53 -8.20 6.79
C ALA A 11 -6.64 -7.62 8.21
N ILE A 12 -7.48 -8.21 9.07
CA ILE A 12 -7.59 -7.78 10.48
C ILE A 12 -6.38 -8.25 11.31
N ARG A 13 -5.82 -9.45 11.04
CA ARG A 13 -4.61 -9.92 11.75
C ARG A 13 -3.39 -9.02 11.53
N GLN A 14 -3.32 -8.32 10.39
CA GLN A 14 -2.22 -7.42 10.05
C GLN A 14 -2.42 -6.00 10.60
N ILE A 15 -3.66 -5.60 10.91
CA ILE A 15 -3.99 -4.29 11.50
C ILE A 15 -3.96 -4.32 13.04
N SER A 16 -4.08 -5.50 13.68
CA SER A 16 -4.18 -5.65 15.14
C SER A 16 -2.87 -5.58 15.95
N GLY A 17 -1.87 -4.79 15.53
CA GLY A 17 -0.80 -4.36 16.44
C GLY A 17 0.23 -5.41 16.88
N ILE A 18 0.36 -6.52 16.15
CA ILE A 18 1.55 -7.38 16.26
C ILE A 18 2.55 -6.84 15.26
N ALA A 19 3.53 -6.05 15.70
CA ALA A 19 4.68 -5.69 14.88
C ALA A 19 5.44 -6.99 14.54
N PRO A 20 5.38 -7.49 13.29
CA PRO A 20 6.35 -8.48 12.85
C PRO A 20 7.69 -7.73 12.70
N PRO A 21 8.84 -8.44 12.70
CA PRO A 21 10.08 -7.83 12.22
C PRO A 21 9.79 -7.21 10.85
N VAL A 22 10.14 -5.93 10.67
CA VAL A 22 9.85 -5.17 9.45
C VAL A 22 10.17 -6.06 8.25
N PRO A 23 9.18 -6.47 7.44
CA PRO A 23 9.46 -7.31 6.28
C PRO A 23 10.51 -6.63 5.41
N PRO A 24 11.38 -7.37 4.70
CA PRO A 24 12.37 -6.76 3.83
C PRO A 24 11.66 -5.81 2.85
N THR A 25 11.96 -4.53 2.97
CA THR A 25 11.40 -3.52 2.09
C THR A 25 12.03 -3.69 0.72
N GLN A 26 11.20 -3.82 -0.31
CA GLN A 26 11.65 -3.83 -1.69
C GLN A 26 11.63 -2.40 -2.25
N ILE A 27 12.56 -2.12 -3.15
CA ILE A 27 12.60 -0.85 -3.87
C ILE A 27 11.82 -1.01 -5.18
N GLY A 28 10.92 -0.05 -5.45
CA GLY A 28 10.16 0.03 -6.68
C GLY A 28 10.03 1.45 -7.19
N VAL A 29 9.41 1.61 -8.35
CA VAL A 29 9.21 2.92 -9.00
C VAL A 29 7.71 3.25 -9.04
N ALA A 30 7.34 4.46 -8.67
CA ALA A 30 5.98 4.96 -8.78
C ALA A 30 5.55 5.10 -10.24
N GLY A 31 4.50 4.39 -10.67
CA GLY A 31 3.96 4.48 -12.03
C GLY A 31 2.99 5.65 -12.25
N GLU A 32 2.58 6.30 -11.17
CA GLU A 32 1.70 7.47 -11.14
C GLU A 32 2.10 8.42 -9.99
N GLN A 33 1.49 9.61 -9.97
CA GLN A 33 1.62 10.51 -8.83
C GLN A 33 0.83 9.94 -7.65
N LEU A 34 1.50 9.64 -6.54
CA LEU A 34 0.85 9.13 -5.33
C LEU A 34 0.53 10.28 -4.39
N PRO A 35 -0.72 10.35 -3.87
CA PRO A 35 -1.15 11.43 -3.00
C PRO A 35 -0.39 11.35 -1.68
N ARG A 36 0.12 12.50 -1.19
CA ARG A 36 0.68 12.65 0.15
C ARG A 36 -0.33 13.31 1.07
N LEU A 37 -0.61 12.68 2.21
CA LEU A 37 -1.43 13.32 3.24
C LEU A 37 -0.59 14.40 3.94
N PRO A 38 -1.14 15.60 4.17
CA PRO A 38 -0.47 16.68 4.89
C PRO A 38 -0.48 16.39 6.41
N ARG A 39 0.07 15.25 6.81
CA ARG A 39 0.18 14.82 8.21
C ARG A 39 1.64 14.52 8.55
N GLU A 40 1.97 14.69 9.82
CA GLU A 40 3.31 14.46 10.38
C GLU A 40 3.70 12.97 10.47
N PHE A 41 2.90 12.08 9.90
CA PHE A 41 3.07 10.64 10.05
C PHE A 41 3.25 9.96 8.70
N THR A 42 4.16 8.99 8.66
CA THR A 42 4.27 8.02 7.58
C THR A 42 2.94 7.30 7.40
N TYR A 43 2.47 7.20 6.15
CA TYR A 43 1.28 6.43 5.82
C TYR A 43 1.62 5.39 4.75
N MET A 44 0.79 4.36 4.68
CA MET A 44 0.95 3.26 3.74
C MET A 44 -0.15 3.32 2.69
N LEU A 45 0.25 3.20 1.42
CA LEU A 45 -0.68 3.07 0.30
C LEU A 45 -0.66 1.64 -0.21
N SER A 46 -1.83 1.04 -0.38
CA SER A 46 -1.94 -0.22 -1.09
C SER A 46 -1.60 -0.01 -2.57
N VAL A 47 -0.68 -0.80 -3.09
CA VAL A 47 -0.18 -0.69 -4.46
C VAL A 47 -0.13 -2.04 -5.16
N ARG A 48 -0.24 -2.00 -6.48
CA ARG A 48 -0.04 -3.14 -7.38
C ARG A 48 0.93 -2.75 -8.49
N GLN A 49 1.61 -3.73 -9.03
CA GLN A 49 2.52 -3.56 -10.13
C GLN A 49 1.76 -3.61 -11.47
N ASN A 50 2.09 -2.73 -12.40
CA ASN A 50 1.60 -2.78 -13.77
C ASN A 50 2.47 -3.70 -14.64
N GLU A 51 2.09 -3.90 -15.90
CA GLU A 51 2.83 -4.74 -16.86
C GLU A 51 4.26 -4.22 -17.16
N GLN A 52 4.52 -2.95 -16.88
CA GLN A 52 5.83 -2.30 -17.08
C GLN A 52 6.72 -2.39 -15.84
N GLY A 53 6.23 -3.02 -14.75
CA GLY A 53 6.96 -3.14 -13.49
C GLY A 53 6.83 -1.93 -12.55
N GLU A 54 6.04 -0.91 -12.90
CA GLU A 54 5.80 0.27 -12.07
C GLU A 54 4.65 0.05 -11.08
N TRP A 55 4.69 0.73 -9.94
CA TRP A 55 3.73 0.58 -8.85
C TRP A 55 2.66 1.66 -8.87
N LEU A 56 1.40 1.22 -8.88
CA LEU A 56 0.20 2.05 -8.95
C LEU A 56 -0.65 1.87 -7.69
N SER A 57 -1.32 2.93 -7.24
CA SER A 57 -2.24 2.86 -6.10
C SER A 57 -3.46 2.01 -6.44
N THR A 58 -3.88 1.14 -5.52
CA THR A 58 -5.08 0.30 -5.71
C THR A 58 -6.36 0.90 -5.13
N GLY A 59 -6.33 2.13 -4.59
CA GLY A 59 -7.55 2.80 -4.12
C GLY A 59 -7.30 3.98 -3.18
N GLY A 60 -8.10 5.05 -3.36
CA GLY A 60 -8.03 6.30 -2.60
C GLY A 60 -8.72 6.26 -1.23
N PHE A 61 -8.47 7.29 -0.43
CA PHE A 61 -9.02 7.48 0.92
C PHE A 61 -10.56 7.50 0.94
N GLY A 62 -11.20 6.39 1.28
CA GLY A 62 -12.65 6.28 1.46
C GLY A 62 -13.11 4.82 1.48
N SER A 63 -14.32 4.53 1.97
CA SER A 63 -14.94 3.23 2.33
C SER A 63 -14.82 2.05 1.34
N HIS A 64 -14.16 2.24 0.20
CA HIS A 64 -13.64 1.22 -0.71
C HIS A 64 -12.26 0.65 -0.33
N VAL A 65 -11.69 1.01 0.84
CA VAL A 65 -10.40 0.49 1.35
C VAL A 65 -10.30 -1.03 1.27
N LEU A 66 -11.40 -1.74 1.53
CA LEU A 66 -11.44 -3.21 1.49
C LEU A 66 -11.32 -3.78 0.07
N GLY A 67 -11.84 -3.08 -0.95
CA GLY A 67 -11.72 -3.49 -2.35
C GLY A 67 -10.34 -3.22 -2.94
N GLY A 68 -9.70 -2.13 -2.52
CA GLY A 68 -8.35 -1.76 -2.96
C GLY A 68 -7.25 -2.68 -2.40
N ILE A 69 -7.39 -3.13 -1.15
CA ILE A 69 -6.44 -4.08 -0.54
C ILE A 69 -6.55 -5.46 -1.18
N ALA A 70 -7.73 -5.88 -1.62
CA ALA A 70 -7.92 -7.19 -2.27
C ALA A 70 -7.10 -7.35 -3.58
N GLN A 71 -6.76 -6.24 -4.24
CA GLN A 71 -5.91 -6.24 -5.44
C GLN A 71 -4.47 -5.81 -5.18
N ALA A 72 -4.11 -5.52 -3.92
CA ALA A 72 -2.80 -5.03 -3.56
C ALA A 72 -1.77 -6.16 -3.52
N GLN A 73 -0.57 -5.86 -4.02
CA GLN A 73 0.58 -6.76 -3.99
C GLN A 73 1.60 -6.32 -2.94
N ALA A 74 1.63 -5.01 -2.64
CA ALA A 74 2.48 -4.44 -1.60
C ALA A 74 1.81 -3.21 -0.94
N LEU A 75 2.42 -2.76 0.14
CA LEU A 75 2.17 -1.46 0.77
C LEU A 75 3.36 -0.53 0.48
N ALA A 76 3.12 0.59 -0.18
CA ALA A 76 4.11 1.64 -0.35
C ALA A 76 4.18 2.50 0.91
N VAL A 77 5.36 2.55 1.52
CA VAL A 77 5.67 3.37 2.70
C VAL A 77 6.01 4.77 2.22
N ILE A 78 5.13 5.74 2.50
CA ILE A 78 5.36 7.13 2.11
C ILE A 78 5.74 7.96 3.34
N PRO A 79 6.98 8.48 3.40
CA PRO A 79 7.41 9.32 4.52
C PRO A 79 6.65 10.66 4.53
N PRO A 80 6.62 11.34 5.68
CA PRO A 80 6.02 12.67 5.79
C PRO A 80 6.74 13.67 4.88
N GLY A 81 5.98 14.63 4.37
CA GLY A 81 6.51 15.69 3.50
C GLY A 81 5.40 16.54 2.90
N PRO A 82 5.77 17.69 2.29
CA PRO A 82 4.79 18.63 1.75
C PRO A 82 4.24 18.20 0.39
N ASP A 83 5.07 17.59 -0.46
CA ASP A 83 4.70 17.30 -1.85
C ASP A 83 4.20 15.87 -2.06
N PRO A 84 3.29 15.63 -3.02
CA PRO A 84 2.97 14.29 -3.50
C PRO A 84 4.21 13.55 -4.02
N VAL A 85 4.18 12.22 -4.01
CA VAL A 85 5.25 11.44 -4.63
C VAL A 85 5.05 11.46 -6.14
N ALA A 86 6.02 11.99 -6.88
CA ALA A 86 5.95 12.10 -8.32
C ALA A 86 6.05 10.72 -8.99
N LYS A 87 5.45 10.58 -10.18
CA LYS A 87 5.72 9.43 -11.06
C LYS A 87 7.23 9.33 -11.32
N GLY A 88 7.76 8.12 -11.31
CA GLY A 88 9.18 7.83 -11.47
C GLY A 88 9.99 7.86 -10.17
N SER A 89 9.38 8.27 -9.05
CA SER A 89 10.07 8.28 -7.75
C SER A 89 10.27 6.87 -7.21
N GLU A 90 11.34 6.70 -6.45
CA GLU A 90 11.61 5.48 -5.69
C GLU A 90 10.59 5.30 -4.55
N LEU A 91 10.14 4.06 -4.36
CA LEU A 91 9.21 3.65 -3.32
C LEU A 91 9.79 2.53 -2.47
N ASN A 92 9.59 2.62 -1.16
CA ASN A 92 9.80 1.52 -0.23
C ASN A 92 8.52 0.69 -0.12
N LEU A 93 8.61 -0.60 -0.41
CA LEU A 93 7.46 -1.50 -0.55
C LEU A 93 7.52 -2.63 0.46
N ILE A 94 6.41 -2.88 1.14
CA ILE A 94 6.22 -4.04 2.02
C ILE A 94 5.32 -5.03 1.26
N PRO A 95 5.85 -6.16 0.77
CA PRO A 95 5.06 -7.17 0.07
C PRO A 95 3.97 -7.75 0.97
N LEU A 96 2.76 -7.94 0.44
CA LEU A 96 1.63 -8.53 1.19
C LEU A 96 1.56 -10.05 1.05
N TRP A 97 2.14 -10.60 -0.02
CA TRP A 97 2.30 -12.02 -0.27
C TRP A 97 3.63 -12.25 -0.99
N SER A 98 4.32 -13.34 -0.66
CA SER A 98 5.51 -13.84 -1.36
C SER A 98 5.17 -15.10 -2.13
#